data_AF-A0AAW7ESC2-F1
#
_entry.id   AF-A0AAW7ESC2-F1
#
_cell.length_a   1.000
_cell.length_b   1.000
_cell.length_c   1.000
_cell.angle_alpha   90.00
_cell.angle_beta   90.00
_cell.angle_gamma   90.00
#
_symmetry.space_group_name_H-M   'P 1'
#
loop_
_entity.id
_entity.type
_entity.pdbx_description
1 polymer ?
#
loop_
_entity_poly.entity_id
_entity_poly.type
_entity_poly.pdbx_seq_one_letter_code
_entity_poly.pdbx_strand_id
1 'polypeptide(L)' 'MFNIIIFKGEFGTFVDIQKYIGEIPPRKTSIKLDGEAFKLSLYELNDSQYLIAHQHDVTEENRSAVDDAIIQLNIEPVD' A
#
# COMPACT_ATOMS: atom_id res chain seq x y z
N MET A 1 -13.61 -5.60 -3.37
CA MET A 1 -13.02 -5.33 -2.04
C MET A 1 -11.58 -5.76 -2.17
N PHE A 2 -10.64 -4.86 -1.92
CA PHE A 2 -9.23 -5.09 -2.21
C PHE A 2 -8.44 -5.05 -0.93
N ASN A 3 -7.32 -5.77 -0.87
CA ASN A 3 -6.40 -5.67 0.26
C ASN A 3 -5.48 -4.48 0.01
N ILE A 4 -5.36 -3.59 1.00
CA ILE A 4 -4.40 -2.49 0.99
C ILE A 4 -3.30 -2.76 2.01
N ILE A 5 -2.07 -2.51 1.61
CA ILE A 5 -0.91 -2.60 2.49
C ILE A 5 -0.67 -1.22 3.10
N ILE A 6 -0.61 -1.14 4.43
CA ILE A 6 -0.47 0.14 5.13
C ILE A 6 0.95 0.25 5.71
N PHE A 7 1.66 1.27 5.25
CA PHE A 7 2.96 1.69 5.73
C PHE A 7 2.80 2.95 6.60
N LYS A 8 3.14 2.84 7.89
CA LYS A 8 3.09 3.95 8.87
C LYS A 8 4.50 4.37 9.24
N GLY A 9 4.77 5.66 9.27
CA GLY A 9 6.11 6.20 9.56
C GLY A 9 7.13 5.93 8.45
N GLU A 10 8.37 5.63 8.82
CA GLU A 10 9.43 5.24 7.89
C GLU A 10 9.15 3.84 7.30
N PHE A 11 9.36 3.69 5.98
CA PHE A 11 9.24 2.41 5.29
C PHE A 11 10.16 1.37 5.94
N GLY A 12 9.60 0.20 6.25
CA GLY A 12 10.25 -0.83 7.08
C GLY A 12 9.44 -1.16 8.34
N THR A 13 8.55 -0.26 8.77
CA THR A 13 7.51 -0.56 9.76
C THR A 13 6.24 -0.96 9.02
N PHE A 14 6.23 -2.18 8.46
CA PHE A 14 4.98 -2.77 7.97
C PHE A 14 4.00 -2.83 9.15
N VAL A 15 2.82 -2.25 8.98
CA VAL A 15 1.86 -2.12 10.09
C VAL A 15 0.73 -3.11 9.95
N ASP A 16 0.04 -3.11 8.81
CA ASP A 16 -1.20 -3.88 8.69
C ASP A 16 -1.68 -4.03 7.25
N ILE A 17 -2.55 -5.01 7.04
CA ILE A 17 -3.33 -5.16 5.81
C ILE A 17 -4.78 -4.93 6.16
N GLN A 18 -5.38 -3.93 5.52
CA GLN A 18 -6.81 -3.70 5.66
C GLN A 18 -7.55 -3.97 4.37
N LYS A 19 -8.79 -4.43 4.53
CA LYS A 19 -9.70 -4.53 3.40
C LYS A 19 -10.23 -3.15 3.08
N TYR A 20 -9.89 -2.66 1.91
CA TYR A 20 -10.36 -1.39 1.39
C TYR A 20 -11.57 -1.59 0.47
N ILE A 21 -12.64 -0.86 0.77
CA ILE A 21 -13.83 -0.76 -0.06
C ILE A 21 -13.92 0.69 -0.51
N GLY A 22 -13.50 0.96 -1.75
CA GLY A 22 -13.54 2.31 -2.29
C GLY A 22 -12.94 2.37 -3.68
N GLU A 23 -12.89 3.59 -4.22
CA GLU A 23 -12.25 3.84 -5.50
C GLU A 23 -10.74 3.77 -5.35
N ILE A 24 -10.09 3.20 -6.35
CA ILE A 24 -8.63 3.08 -6.46
C ILE A 24 -8.05 4.30 -7.20
N PRO A 25 -6.75 4.63 -7.02
CA PRO A 25 -6.09 5.67 -7.78
C PRO A 25 -6.29 5.47 -9.30
N PRO A 26 -6.44 6.55 -10.08
CA PRO A 26 -6.23 7.96 -9.72
C PRO A 26 -7.44 8.65 -9.06
N ARG A 27 -8.58 7.97 -8.93
CA ARG A 27 -9.81 8.62 -8.39
C ARG A 27 -9.68 8.98 -6.92
N LYS A 28 -8.98 8.15 -6.15
CA LYS A 28 -8.71 8.38 -4.73
C LYS A 28 -7.23 8.15 -4.44
N THR A 29 -6.55 9.25 -4.14
CA THR A 29 -5.10 9.31 -3.90
C THR A 29 -4.76 9.43 -2.42
N SER A 30 -5.77 9.49 -1.55
CA SER A 30 -5.59 9.53 -0.10
C SER A 30 -6.76 8.90 0.65
N ILE A 31 -6.44 8.29 1.79
CA ILE A 31 -7.40 7.72 2.74
C ILE A 31 -7.06 8.18 4.15
N LYS A 32 -8.07 8.18 5.00
CA LYS A 32 -7.89 8.41 6.43
C LYS A 32 -8.11 7.09 7.16
N LEU A 33 -7.08 6.59 7.82
CA LEU A 33 -7.11 5.36 8.62
C LEU A 33 -6.72 5.72 10.05
N ASP A 34 -7.53 5.29 11.03
CA ASP A 34 -7.30 5.56 12.45
C ASP A 34 -7.05 7.05 12.80
N GLY A 35 -7.68 7.96 12.06
CA GLY A 35 -7.48 9.40 12.24
C GLY A 35 -6.26 9.99 11.53
N GLU A 36 -5.38 9.17 10.98
CA GLU A 36 -4.20 9.57 10.20
C GLU A 36 -4.47 9.54 8.70
N ALA A 37 -3.84 10.45 7.94
CA ALA A 37 -3.96 10.49 6.49
C ALA A 37 -2.82 9.70 5.84
N PHE A 38 -3.17 8.83 4.90
CA PHE A 38 -2.25 8.04 4.08
C PHE A 38 -2.49 8.38 2.61
N LYS A 39 -1.42 8.49 1.83
CA LYS A 39 -1.49 8.57 0.37
C LYS A 39 -1.69 7.15 -0.18
N LEU A 40 -2.62 6.98 -1.10
CA LEU A 40 -2.81 5.76 -1.85
C LEU A 40 -2.03 5.82 -3.15
N SER A 41 -1.34 4.74 -3.48
CA SER A 41 -0.66 4.58 -4.75
C SER A 41 -0.76 3.13 -5.22
N LEU A 42 -0.77 2.95 -6.53
CA LEU A 42 -0.63 1.63 -7.14
C LEU A 42 0.87 1.31 -7.23
N TYR A 43 1.23 0.15 -6.71
CA TYR A 43 2.56 -0.40 -6.72
C TYR A 43 2.60 -1.62 -7.63
N GLU A 44 3.55 -1.67 -8.55
CA GLU A 44 3.63 -2.74 -9.54
C GLU A 44 4.76 -3.70 -9.18
N LEU A 45 4.41 -4.97 -9.02
CA LEU A 45 5.31 -6.07 -8.69
C LEU A 45 4.93 -7.30 -9.50
N ASN A 46 5.89 -7.88 -10.23
CA ASN A 46 5.68 -9.07 -11.06
C ASN A 46 4.48 -8.94 -12.03
N ASP A 47 4.39 -7.83 -12.78
CA ASP A 47 3.30 -7.55 -13.73
C ASP A 47 1.91 -7.42 -13.07
N SER A 48 1.86 -7.43 -11.73
CA SER A 48 0.65 -7.32 -10.94
C SER A 48 0.64 -6.00 -10.18
N GLN A 49 -0.54 -5.38 -10.09
CA GLN A 49 -0.71 -4.14 -9.37
C GLN A 49 -1.19 -4.42 -7.95
N TYR A 50 -0.69 -3.64 -7.00
CA TYR A 50 -1.00 -3.74 -5.58
C TYR A 50 -1.35 -2.35 -5.06
N LEU A 51 -2.35 -2.29 -4.19
CA LEU A 51 -2.77 -1.04 -3.61
C LEU A 51 -2.04 -0.81 -2.29
N ILE A 52 -1.20 0.22 -2.24
CA ILE A 52 -0.42 0.56 -1.05
C ILE A 52 -0.85 1.92 -0.51
N ALA A 53 -0.90 2.01 0.82
CA ALA A 53 -1.16 3.23 1.57
C ALA A 53 0.12 3.60 2.33
N HIS A 54 0.64 4.80 2.11
CA HIS A 54 1.90 5.27 2.70
C HIS A 54 1.77 6.70 3.21
N GLN A 55 2.43 7.02 4.32
CA GLN A 55 2.49 8.41 4.83
C GLN A 55 3.64 9.20 4.19
N HIS A 56 4.75 8.52 3.91
CA HIS A 56 5.93 9.05 3.24
C HIS A 56 6.01 8.52 1.81
N ASP A 57 6.60 9.28 0.89
CA ASP A 57 6.75 8.86 -0.50
C ASP A 57 7.68 7.64 -0.63
N VAL A 58 7.26 6.65 -1.43
CA VAL A 58 8.05 5.43 -1.70
C VAL A 58 9.31 5.83 -2.46
N THR A 59 10.48 5.56 -1.86
CA THR A 59 11.79 5.75 -2.49
C THR A 59 12.38 4.41 -2.94
N GLU A 60 13.38 4.45 -3.82
CA GLU A 60 14.07 3.24 -4.31
C GLU A 60 14.67 2.39 -3.17
N GLU A 61 15.21 3.03 -2.14
CA GLU A 61 15.79 2.38 -0.95
C GLU A 61 14.75 1.56 -0.16
N ASN A 62 13.51 2.04 -0.16
CA ASN A 62 12.40 1.49 0.60
C ASN A 62 11.53 0.52 -0.20
N ARG A 63 11.73 0.50 -1.53
CA ARG A 63 11.01 -0.33 -2.46
C ARG A 63 11.11 -1.82 -2.09
N SER A 64 12.32 -2.27 -1.76
CA SER A 64 12.58 -3.65 -1.34
C SER A 64 11.75 -4.08 -0.12
N ALA A 65 11.49 -3.16 0.82
CA ALA A 65 10.64 -3.44 1.98
C ALA A 65 9.15 -3.57 1.61
N VAL A 66 8.70 -2.84 0.58
CA VAL A 66 7.35 -2.97 0.03
C VAL A 66 7.20 -4.31 -0.70
N ASP A 67 8.19 -4.69 -1.53
CA ASP A 67 8.20 -5.98 -2.23
C ASP A 67 8.16 -7.15 -1.24
N ASP A 68 9.03 -7.12 -0.23
CA ASP A 68 9.10 -8.15 0.80
C ASP A 68 7.77 -8.25 1.58
N ALA A 69 7.14 -7.12 1.91
CA ALA A 69 5.82 -7.11 2.55
C ALA A 69 4.74 -7.75 1.66
N ILE A 70 4.67 -7.39 0.38
CA ILE A 70 3.68 -7.98 -0.55
C ILE A 70 3.85 -9.51 -0.62
N ILE A 71 5.09 -9.98 -0.74
CA ILE A 71 5.43 -11.40 -0.85
C ILE A 71 5.15 -12.15 0.46
N GLN A 72 5.63 -11.64 1.60
CA GLN A 72 5.45 -12.27 2.90
C GLN A 72 3.97 -12.40 3.28
N LEU A 73 3.18 -11.40 2.93
CA LEU A 73 1.79 -11.32 3.34
C LEU A 73 0.82 -11.94 2.33
N ASN A 74 1.34 -12.42 1.20
CA ASN A 74 0.57 -13.08 0.13
C ASN A 74 -0.66 -12.24 -0.28
N ILE A 75 -0.44 -10.95 -0.50
CA ILE A 75 -1.51 -10.03 -0.90
C ILE A 75 -2.00 -10.37 -2.30
N GLU A 76 -3.31 -10.39 -2.48
CA GLU A 76 -3.92 -10.50 -3.80
C GLU A 76 -3.80 -9.16 -4.55
N PRO A 77 -3.45 -9.20 -5.84
CA PRO A 77 -3.35 -7.99 -6.64
C PRO A 77 -4.72 -7.33 -6.86
N VAL A 78 -4.68 -6.06 -7.25
CA VAL A 78 -5.86 -5.31 -7.69
C VAL A 78 -6.15 -5.70 -9.14
N ASP A 79 -7.31 -6.30 -9.39
CA ASP A 79 -7.85 -6.62 -10.74
C ASP A 79 -8.44 -5.38 -11.43
#